data_AF-A0A2E3MWD4-F1
#
_entry.id   AF-A0A2E3MWD4-F1
#
_cell.length_a   1.000
_cell.length_b   1.000
_cell.length_c   1.000
_cell.angle_alpha   90.00
_cell.angle_beta   90.00
_cell.angle_gamma   90.00
#
_symmetry.space_group_name_H-M   'P 1'
#
loop_
_entity.id
_entity.type
_entity.pdbx_description
1 polymer ?
#
loop_
_entity_poly.entity_id
_entity_poly.type
_entity_poly.pdbx_seq_one_letter_code
_entity_poly.pdbx_strand_id
1 'polypeptide(L)'
;MASTRLTNNLRNRIAKKLLADRFDEEFKALEDEKAQLALEVYAKSFGDDVRRFEDLPSGWLEEKGKVKAELGGEVTELSFPKGVTKRFPAEKCSYWDGVTITLKVGARDSLAKRFRSISDRKSTLVSKKDQLEAEVRGALWSFNTTKKLIEEWPEIESIVSELLGSSHTPTNLPAVRVDVLNSKLGLEAVAV
;
A
#
# COMPACT_ATOMS: atom_id res chain seq x y z
N MET A 1 -9.01 -32.87 -12.20
CA MET A 1 -8.52 -32.94 -10.80
C MET A 1 -9.55 -33.60 -9.89
N ALA A 2 -9.11 -34.30 -8.84
CA ALA A 2 -9.95 -34.56 -7.68
C ALA A 2 -10.42 -33.21 -7.14
N SER A 3 -11.74 -33.07 -6.93
CA SER A 3 -12.36 -31.82 -6.49
C SER A 3 -11.81 -31.44 -5.12
N THR A 4 -10.86 -30.50 -5.06
CA THR A 4 -10.36 -29.98 -3.79
C THR A 4 -11.41 -29.04 -3.22
N ARG A 5 -11.80 -29.29 -1.96
CA ARG A 5 -12.71 -28.41 -1.23
C ARG A 5 -12.07 -27.04 -1.11
N LEU A 6 -12.80 -26.01 -1.50
CA LEU A 6 -12.41 -24.63 -1.28
C LEU A 6 -12.58 -24.33 0.22
N THR A 7 -11.48 -24.32 0.96
CA THR A 7 -11.49 -24.00 2.40
C THR A 7 -11.55 -22.48 2.60
N ASN A 8 -12.02 -22.03 3.77
CA ASN A 8 -12.02 -20.59 4.09
C ASN A 8 -10.60 -20.01 4.06
N ASN A 9 -9.60 -20.79 4.46
CA ASN A 9 -8.20 -20.40 4.35
C ASN A 9 -7.79 -20.18 2.88
N LEU A 10 -8.15 -21.08 1.97
CA LEU A 10 -7.84 -20.93 0.55
C LEU A 10 -8.57 -19.73 -0.07
N ARG A 11 -9.84 -19.49 0.26
CA ARG A 11 -10.57 -18.27 -0.17
C ARG A 11 -9.86 -17.01 0.27
N ASN A 12 -9.47 -16.94 1.54
CA ASN A 12 -8.73 -15.79 2.09
C ASN A 12 -7.40 -15.56 1.38
N ARG A 13 -6.66 -16.64 1.07
CA ARG A 13 -5.39 -16.55 0.34
C ARG A 13 -5.58 -16.05 -1.09
N ILE A 14 -6.60 -16.56 -1.81
CA ILE A 14 -6.94 -16.10 -3.17
C ILE A 14 -7.33 -14.62 -3.14
N ALA A 15 -8.26 -14.22 -2.25
CA ALA A 15 -8.69 -12.83 -2.12
C ALA A 15 -7.51 -11.89 -1.82
N LYS A 16 -6.63 -12.29 -0.89
CA LYS A 16 -5.45 -11.51 -0.53
C LYS A 16 -4.51 -11.33 -1.71
N LYS A 17 -4.24 -12.41 -2.48
CA LYS A 17 -3.35 -12.34 -3.66
C LYS A 17 -3.92 -11.43 -4.74
N LEU A 18 -5.21 -11.59 -5.05
CA LEU A 18 -5.91 -10.75 -6.04
C LEU A 18 -5.84 -9.25 -5.69
N LEU A 19 -6.10 -8.91 -4.43
CA LEU A 19 -6.06 -7.52 -3.99
C LEU A 19 -4.64 -6.97 -3.92
N ALA A 20 -3.66 -7.81 -3.56
CA ALA A 20 -2.25 -7.43 -3.55
C ALA A 20 -1.77 -7.10 -4.96
N ASP A 21 -2.02 -8.00 -5.93
CA ASP A 21 -1.62 -7.79 -7.32
C ASP A 21 -2.24 -6.52 -7.92
N ARG A 22 -3.47 -6.18 -7.51
CA ARG A 22 -4.14 -4.99 -7.99
C ARG A 22 -3.64 -3.69 -7.35
N PHE A 23 -3.41 -3.67 -6.04
CA PHE A 23 -3.27 -2.42 -5.27
C PHE A 23 -1.88 -2.19 -4.69
N ASP A 24 -1.02 -3.21 -4.57
CA ASP A 24 0.27 -3.07 -3.87
C ASP A 24 1.18 -2.03 -4.54
N GLU A 25 1.19 -1.96 -5.87
CA GLU A 25 1.98 -0.94 -6.59
C GLU A 25 1.48 0.49 -6.33
N GLU A 26 0.16 0.70 -6.33
CA GLU A 26 -0.43 2.03 -6.04
C GLU A 26 -0.20 2.44 -4.58
N PHE A 27 -0.33 1.50 -3.64
CA PHE A 27 -0.01 1.76 -2.23
C PHE A 27 1.47 2.06 -2.04
N LYS A 28 2.35 1.30 -2.69
CA LYS A 28 3.79 1.52 -2.64
C LYS A 28 4.16 2.90 -3.20
N ALA A 29 3.58 3.29 -4.34
CA ALA A 29 3.80 4.62 -4.92
C ALA A 29 3.37 5.74 -3.96
N LEU A 30 2.21 5.60 -3.30
CA LEU A 30 1.76 6.58 -2.30
C LEU A 30 2.68 6.64 -1.07
N GLU A 31 3.19 5.51 -0.61
CA GLU A 31 4.15 5.48 0.51
C GLU A 31 5.51 6.09 0.10
N ASP A 32 5.98 5.84 -1.13
CA ASP A 32 7.20 6.45 -1.67
C ASP A 32 7.04 7.98 -1.80
N GLU A 33 5.88 8.46 -2.29
CA GLU A 33 5.54 9.89 -2.34
C GLU A 33 5.51 10.51 -0.93
N LYS A 34 4.93 9.80 0.05
CA LYS A 34 4.88 10.24 1.45
C LYS A 34 6.27 10.28 2.08
N ALA A 35 7.14 9.33 1.74
CA ALA A 35 8.51 9.29 2.20
C ALA A 35 9.35 10.44 1.62
N GLN A 36 9.13 10.78 0.35
CA GLN A 36 9.75 11.96 -0.26
C GLN A 36 9.29 13.26 0.41
N LEU A 37 7.99 13.36 0.72
CA LEU A 37 7.45 14.48 1.50
C LEU A 37 8.15 14.59 2.87
N ALA A 38 8.44 13.47 3.53
CA ALA A 38 9.16 13.46 4.81
C ALA A 38 10.56 14.10 4.69
N LEU A 39 11.31 13.77 3.63
CA LEU A 39 12.63 14.35 3.36
C LEU A 39 12.56 15.86 3.12
N GLU A 40 11.54 16.33 2.38
CA GLU A 40 11.34 17.74 2.11
C GLU A 40 10.91 18.52 3.36
N VAL A 41 10.06 17.94 4.20
CA VAL A 41 9.68 18.50 5.51
C VAL A 41 10.91 18.62 6.39
N TYR A 42 11.74 17.59 6.45
CA TYR A 42 13.00 17.61 7.21
C TYR A 42 13.95 18.71 6.70
N ALA A 43 14.19 18.77 5.38
CA ALA A 43 15.07 19.77 4.77
C ALA A 43 14.55 21.19 5.01
N LYS A 44 13.25 21.43 4.89
CA LYS A 44 12.64 22.73 5.16
C LYS A 44 12.70 23.14 6.62
N SER A 45 12.66 22.17 7.53
CA SER A 45 12.70 22.44 8.98
C SER A 45 14.05 22.91 9.48
N PHE A 46 15.12 22.38 8.90
CA PHE A 46 16.48 22.62 9.38
C PHE A 46 17.33 23.46 8.41
N GLY A 47 16.92 23.60 7.15
CA GLY A 47 17.65 24.40 6.16
C GLY A 47 19.12 23.98 6.07
N ASP A 48 20.02 24.96 6.24
CA ASP A 48 21.47 24.75 6.16
C ASP A 48 22.03 23.87 7.28
N ASP A 49 21.30 23.71 8.41
CA ASP A 49 21.75 22.88 9.52
C ASP A 49 21.76 21.38 9.16
N VAL A 50 21.03 20.96 8.12
CA VAL A 50 21.06 19.56 7.65
C VAL A 50 22.48 19.11 7.33
N ARG A 51 23.27 19.95 6.65
CA ARG A 51 24.66 19.63 6.32
C ARG A 51 25.52 19.49 7.56
N ARG A 52 25.34 20.41 8.52
CA ARG A 52 26.05 20.37 9.80
C ARG A 52 25.76 19.08 10.57
N PHE A 53 24.51 18.60 10.53
CA PHE A 53 24.14 17.34 11.19
C PHE A 53 24.80 16.13 10.52
N GLU A 54 24.94 16.15 9.20
CA GLU A 54 25.58 15.09 8.43
C GLU A 54 27.10 15.04 8.64
N ASP A 55 27.75 16.20 8.83
CA ASP A 55 29.20 16.32 9.08
C ASP A 55 29.62 15.89 10.50
N LEU A 56 28.69 15.80 11.45
CA LEU A 56 29.01 15.37 12.81
C LEU A 56 29.45 13.89 12.85
N PRO A 57 30.32 13.51 13.81
CA PRO A 57 30.67 12.11 14.00
C PRO A 57 29.43 11.27 14.34
N SER A 58 29.47 9.99 13.94
CA SER A 58 28.41 9.04 14.30
C SER A 58 28.17 9.00 15.81
N GLY A 59 26.91 8.89 16.23
CA GLY A 59 26.50 8.83 17.63
C GLY A 59 26.37 10.18 18.34
N TRP A 60 26.70 11.30 17.69
CA TRP A 60 26.52 12.64 18.28
C TRP A 60 25.07 13.12 18.27
N LEU A 61 24.30 12.71 17.27
CA LEU A 61 22.88 13.02 17.13
C LEU A 61 22.07 11.73 17.08
N GLU A 62 20.83 11.82 17.55
CA GLU A 62 19.90 10.71 17.43
C GLU A 62 19.50 10.50 15.98
N GLU A 63 19.51 9.26 15.53
CA GLU A 63 19.05 8.86 14.22
C GLU A 63 17.63 8.28 14.31
N LYS A 64 16.70 8.84 13.53
CA LYS A 64 15.33 8.30 13.42
C LYS A 64 14.93 8.07 11.97
N GLY A 65 14.11 7.05 11.76
CA GLY A 65 13.49 6.73 10.46
C GLY A 65 12.18 7.47 10.20
N LYS A 66 11.77 8.40 11.06
CA LYS A 66 10.49 9.11 10.96
C LYS A 66 10.54 10.49 11.59
N VAL A 67 9.60 11.34 11.19
CA VAL A 67 9.39 12.71 11.69
C VAL A 67 7.90 12.97 11.90
N LYS A 68 7.52 13.54 13.05
CA LYS A 68 6.19 14.10 13.27
C LYS A 68 6.19 15.55 12.78
N ALA A 69 5.16 15.99 12.06
CA ALA A 69 5.04 17.33 11.48
C ALA A 69 3.61 17.86 11.55
N GLU A 70 3.43 19.19 11.59
CA GLU A 70 2.12 19.86 11.54
C GLU A 70 1.89 20.48 10.16
N LEU A 71 1.13 19.80 9.31
CA LEU A 71 0.91 20.18 7.92
C LEU A 71 -0.50 20.73 7.74
N GLY A 72 -0.63 22.05 7.64
CA GLY A 72 -1.91 22.69 7.38
C GLY A 72 -2.94 22.48 8.50
N GLY A 73 -2.48 22.40 9.75
CA GLY A 73 -3.29 22.22 10.96
C GLY A 73 -3.45 20.77 11.41
N GLU A 74 -2.94 19.79 10.64
CA GLU A 74 -2.98 18.37 10.99
C GLU A 74 -1.59 17.89 11.45
N VAL A 75 -1.55 17.25 12.61
CA VAL A 75 -0.33 16.60 13.12
C VAL A 75 -0.26 15.19 12.55
N THR A 76 0.81 14.89 11.82
CA THR A 76 1.00 13.61 11.14
C THR A 76 2.41 13.07 11.36
N GLU A 77 2.55 11.75 11.28
CA GLU A 77 3.84 11.07 11.26
C GLU A 77 4.21 10.66 9.82
N LEU A 78 5.40 11.07 9.41
CA LEU A 78 5.98 10.77 8.10
C LEU A 78 7.23 9.91 8.29
N SER A 79 7.23 8.73 7.71
CA SER A 79 8.40 7.86 7.67
C SER A 79 9.32 8.28 6.53
N PHE A 80 10.63 8.22 6.75
CA PHE A 80 11.61 8.31 5.66
C PHE A 80 11.60 7.04 4.81
N PRO A 81 12.25 7.05 3.63
CA PRO A 81 12.40 5.84 2.83
C PRO A 81 12.99 4.69 3.63
N LYS A 82 12.61 3.46 3.29
CA LYS A 82 13.04 2.26 4.02
C LYS A 82 14.57 2.20 4.14
N GLY A 83 15.06 2.03 5.36
CA GLY A 83 16.49 1.96 5.66
C GLY A 83 17.19 3.33 5.73
N VAL A 84 16.47 4.42 5.51
CA VAL A 84 17.00 5.79 5.67
C VAL A 84 16.66 6.29 7.07
N THR A 85 17.68 6.76 7.77
CA THR A 85 17.54 7.54 9.00
C THR A 85 18.01 8.97 8.75
N LYS A 86 17.47 9.90 9.53
CA LYS A 86 17.96 11.29 9.62
C LYS A 86 18.36 11.62 11.04
N ARG A 87 19.28 12.57 11.17
CA ARG A 87 19.87 12.98 12.44
C ARG A 87 19.10 14.16 13.02
N PHE A 88 18.89 14.15 14.33
CA PHE A 88 18.08 15.15 15.00
C PHE A 88 18.79 15.70 16.24
N PRO A 89 18.76 17.02 16.46
CA PRO A 89 19.15 17.62 17.73
C PRO A 89 18.31 17.05 18.88
N ALA A 90 18.94 16.77 20.02
CA ALA A 90 18.28 16.17 21.18
C ALA A 90 17.05 16.96 21.67
N GLU A 91 17.09 18.28 21.56
CA GLU A 91 15.96 19.17 21.89
C GLU A 91 14.70 18.97 21.02
N LYS A 92 14.83 18.29 19.88
CA LYS A 92 13.73 17.92 18.98
C LYS A 92 13.30 16.46 19.16
N CYS A 93 14.04 15.70 19.95
CA CYS A 93 13.71 14.33 20.32
C CYS A 93 12.79 14.35 21.55
N SER A 94 11.58 13.82 21.42
CA SER A 94 10.75 13.50 22.59
C SER A 94 11.10 12.10 23.09
N TYR A 95 11.26 11.97 24.41
CA TYR A 95 11.49 10.69 25.09
C TYR A 95 10.36 9.67 24.90
N TRP A 96 9.13 10.13 24.69
CA TRP A 96 7.93 9.28 24.64
C TRP A 96 7.33 9.17 23.23
N ASP A 97 7.50 10.20 22.41
CA ASP A 97 6.79 10.35 21.12
C ASP A 97 7.73 10.20 19.90
N GLY A 98 9.02 9.90 20.10
CA GLY A 98 10.04 9.95 19.04
C GLY A 98 10.44 11.39 18.68
N VAL A 99 11.06 11.60 17.52
CA VAL A 99 11.41 12.97 17.10
C VAL A 99 10.16 13.73 16.65
N THR A 100 9.84 14.76 17.43
CA THR A 100 8.77 15.71 17.11
C THR A 100 9.39 16.98 16.57
N ILE A 101 9.36 17.15 15.25
CA ILE A 101 9.62 18.45 14.65
C ILE A 101 8.27 19.10 14.46
N THR A 102 7.92 20.04 15.33
CA THR A 102 6.75 20.89 15.08
C THR A 102 7.10 21.89 13.98
N LEU A 103 7.23 21.42 12.74
CA LEU A 103 7.24 22.29 11.58
C LEU A 103 5.79 22.69 11.35
N LYS A 104 5.44 23.91 11.77
CA LYS A 104 4.15 24.51 11.48
C LYS A 104 4.15 25.01 10.06
N VAL A 105 3.75 24.13 9.15
CA VAL A 105 3.57 24.53 7.76
C VAL A 105 2.17 25.09 7.60
N GLY A 106 2.08 26.39 7.26
CA GLY A 106 0.80 27.04 7.03
C GLY A 106 0.01 26.37 5.90
N ALA A 107 -1.33 26.41 5.97
CA ALA A 107 -2.23 25.71 5.04
C ALA A 107 -2.07 26.09 3.55
N ARG A 108 -1.41 27.22 3.24
CA ARG A 108 -1.16 27.69 1.86
C ARG A 108 0.13 27.11 1.26
N ASP A 109 0.97 26.50 2.08
CA ASP A 109 2.25 25.93 1.65
C ASP A 109 2.06 24.75 0.69
N SER A 110 3.01 24.59 -0.22
CA SER A 110 3.00 23.48 -1.18
C SER A 110 3.10 22.11 -0.50
N LEU A 111 3.83 21.99 0.61
CA LEU A 111 3.96 20.72 1.35
C LEU A 111 2.63 20.32 2.00
N ALA A 112 1.90 21.27 2.58
CA ALA A 112 0.58 21.02 3.15
C ALA A 112 -0.45 20.61 2.09
N LYS A 113 -0.40 21.21 0.89
CA LYS A 113 -1.26 20.82 -0.23
C LYS A 113 -0.94 19.41 -0.75
N ARG A 114 0.35 19.07 -0.87
CA ARG A 114 0.79 17.73 -1.29
C ARG A 114 0.39 16.67 -0.27
N PHE A 115 0.56 16.96 1.02
CA PHE A 115 0.11 16.07 2.08
C PHE A 115 -1.38 15.76 1.96
N ARG A 116 -2.24 16.78 1.83
CA ARG A 116 -3.68 16.57 1.64
C ARG A 116 -3.98 15.73 0.40
N SER A 117 -3.35 16.03 -0.73
CA SER A 117 -3.53 15.25 -1.95
C SER A 117 -3.15 13.77 -1.78
N ILE A 118 -2.04 13.47 -1.10
CA ILE A 118 -1.63 12.11 -0.78
C ILE A 118 -2.65 11.44 0.15
N SER A 119 -3.11 12.14 1.19
CA SER A 119 -4.10 11.63 2.14
C SER A 119 -5.45 11.32 1.47
N ASP A 120 -5.94 12.22 0.61
CA ASP A 120 -7.19 12.04 -0.14
C ASP A 120 -7.10 10.85 -1.11
N ARG A 121 -5.98 10.74 -1.83
CA ARG A 121 -5.70 9.61 -2.73
C ARG A 121 -5.62 8.30 -1.95
N LYS A 122 -4.95 8.29 -0.79
CA LYS A 122 -4.86 7.11 0.07
C LYS A 122 -6.23 6.70 0.59
N SER A 123 -7.03 7.64 1.09
CA SER A 123 -8.40 7.36 1.54
C SER A 123 -9.25 6.77 0.41
N THR A 124 -9.19 7.37 -0.77
CA THR A 124 -9.89 6.87 -1.96
C THR A 124 -9.43 5.46 -2.34
N LEU A 125 -8.12 5.18 -2.29
CA LEU A 125 -7.56 3.88 -2.63
C LEU A 125 -7.97 2.80 -1.61
N VAL A 126 -7.99 3.14 -0.32
CA VAL A 126 -8.49 2.25 0.74
C VAL A 126 -9.96 1.93 0.51
N SER A 127 -10.81 2.93 0.28
CA SER A 127 -12.24 2.68 0.01
C SER A 127 -12.46 1.81 -1.23
N LYS A 128 -11.68 2.03 -2.31
CA LYS A 128 -11.72 1.18 -3.51
C LYS A 128 -11.31 -0.26 -3.21
N LYS A 129 -10.24 -0.44 -2.43
CA LYS A 129 -9.78 -1.76 -2.01
C LYS A 129 -10.82 -2.47 -1.16
N ASP A 130 -11.40 -1.80 -0.17
CA ASP A 130 -12.41 -2.38 0.72
C ASP A 130 -13.67 -2.79 -0.05
N GLN A 131 -14.11 -1.96 -1.00
CA GLN A 131 -15.23 -2.28 -1.89
C GLN A 131 -14.92 -3.51 -2.75
N LEU A 132 -13.76 -3.54 -3.41
CA LEU A 132 -13.38 -4.67 -4.26
C LEU A 132 -13.17 -5.94 -3.43
N GLU A 133 -12.65 -5.82 -2.22
CA GLU A 133 -12.48 -6.93 -1.29
C GLU A 133 -13.82 -7.53 -0.89
N ALA A 134 -14.84 -6.72 -0.64
CA ALA A 134 -16.20 -7.20 -0.39
C ALA A 134 -16.78 -7.93 -1.60
N GLU A 135 -16.61 -7.40 -2.82
CA GLU A 135 -17.04 -8.04 -4.07
C GLU A 135 -16.34 -9.39 -4.29
N VAL A 136 -15.00 -9.43 -4.17
CA VAL A 136 -14.19 -10.64 -4.33
C VAL A 136 -14.56 -11.69 -3.30
N ARG A 137 -14.75 -11.32 -2.03
CA ARG A 137 -15.21 -12.26 -1.01
C ARG A 137 -16.62 -12.76 -1.28
N GLY A 138 -17.55 -11.90 -1.69
CA GLY A 138 -18.89 -12.30 -2.09
C GLY A 138 -18.87 -13.37 -3.19
N ALA A 139 -18.04 -13.15 -4.22
CA ALA A 139 -17.84 -14.11 -5.30
C ALA A 139 -17.25 -15.42 -4.78
N LEU A 140 -16.11 -15.39 -4.06
CA LEU A 140 -15.41 -16.59 -3.59
C LEU A 140 -16.23 -17.46 -2.62
N TRP A 141 -17.12 -16.86 -1.84
CA TRP A 141 -17.98 -17.60 -0.91
C TRP A 141 -19.15 -18.31 -1.59
N SER A 142 -19.46 -17.96 -2.84
CA SER A 142 -20.46 -18.70 -3.64
C SER A 142 -19.94 -20.07 -4.11
N PHE A 143 -18.62 -20.29 -4.07
CA PHE A 143 -17.98 -21.51 -4.56
C PHE A 143 -17.61 -22.46 -3.42
N ASN A 144 -17.77 -23.77 -3.64
CA ASN A 144 -17.43 -24.80 -2.66
C ASN A 144 -16.20 -25.64 -3.03
N THR A 145 -15.80 -25.62 -4.30
CA THR A 145 -14.70 -26.45 -4.83
C THR A 145 -13.84 -25.62 -5.77
N THR A 146 -12.54 -25.93 -5.83
CA THR A 146 -11.60 -25.24 -6.73
C THR A 146 -11.91 -25.51 -8.20
N LYS A 147 -12.41 -26.70 -8.52
CA LYS A 147 -12.86 -27.06 -9.86
C LYS A 147 -13.97 -26.12 -10.36
N LYS A 148 -15.04 -25.97 -9.58
CA LYS A 148 -16.17 -25.07 -9.93
C LYS A 148 -15.73 -23.61 -9.98
N LEU A 149 -14.81 -23.22 -9.10
CA LEU A 149 -14.25 -21.88 -9.08
C LEU A 149 -13.47 -21.57 -10.37
N ILE A 150 -12.60 -22.47 -10.84
CA ILE A 150 -11.83 -22.30 -12.08
C ILE A 150 -12.74 -22.40 -13.31
N GLU A 151 -13.74 -23.29 -13.27
CA GLU A 151 -14.74 -23.40 -14.34
C GLU A 151 -15.52 -22.10 -14.54
N GLU A 152 -15.94 -21.45 -13.46
CA GLU A 152 -16.73 -20.20 -13.54
C GLU A 152 -15.86 -18.95 -13.56
N TRP A 153 -14.62 -18.99 -13.05
CA TRP A 153 -13.66 -17.88 -13.03
C TRP A 153 -12.28 -18.39 -13.48
N PRO A 154 -12.05 -18.55 -14.80
CA PRO A 154 -10.83 -19.15 -15.32
C PRO A 154 -9.59 -18.28 -15.10
N GLU A 155 -9.72 -16.96 -15.03
CA GLU A 155 -8.59 -16.04 -14.92
C GLU A 155 -7.83 -16.17 -13.59
N ILE A 156 -8.50 -16.67 -12.54
CA ILE A 156 -7.86 -16.94 -11.25
C ILE A 156 -7.17 -18.31 -11.21
N GLU A 157 -7.23 -19.10 -12.28
CA GLU A 157 -6.54 -20.38 -12.36
C GLU A 157 -5.06 -20.23 -12.05
N SER A 158 -4.39 -19.25 -12.64
CA SER A 158 -2.97 -18.96 -12.35
C SER A 158 -2.69 -18.83 -10.85
N ILE A 159 -3.52 -18.08 -10.13
CA ILE A 159 -3.42 -17.84 -8.69
C ILE A 159 -3.77 -19.10 -7.89
N VAL A 160 -4.84 -19.80 -8.26
CA VAL A 160 -5.25 -21.04 -7.59
C VAL A 160 -4.17 -22.12 -7.77
N SER A 161 -3.62 -22.24 -8.97
CA SER A 161 -2.52 -23.12 -9.33
C SER A 161 -1.23 -22.78 -8.61
N GLU A 162 -0.88 -21.51 -8.48
CA GLU A 162 0.27 -21.06 -7.67
C GLU A 162 0.08 -21.44 -6.19
N LEU A 163 -1.11 -21.20 -5.64
CA LEU A 163 -1.40 -21.45 -4.21
C LEU A 163 -1.52 -22.93 -3.86
N LEU A 164 -1.83 -23.79 -4.84
CA LEU A 164 -1.98 -25.24 -4.71
C LEU A 164 -0.80 -26.04 -5.30
N GLY A 165 0.11 -25.40 -6.04
CA GLY A 165 1.25 -26.02 -6.70
C GLY A 165 0.90 -26.90 -7.91
N SER A 166 -0.13 -26.59 -8.71
CA SER A 166 -0.56 -27.42 -9.86
C SER A 166 -1.24 -26.60 -10.97
N SER A 167 -0.72 -26.61 -12.20
CA SER A 167 -1.24 -25.88 -13.37
C SER A 167 -2.32 -26.64 -14.16
N HIS A 168 -3.38 -25.97 -14.63
CA HIS A 168 -4.22 -26.48 -15.72
C HIS A 168 -4.61 -25.36 -16.71
N THR A 169 -5.37 -25.71 -17.75
CA THR A 169 -5.70 -24.89 -18.93
C THR A 169 -7.23 -24.74 -19.04
N PRO A 170 -7.78 -23.56 -19.35
CA PRO A 170 -9.23 -23.31 -19.22
C PRO A 170 -10.05 -23.75 -20.46
N THR A 171 -11.35 -24.02 -20.26
CA THR A 171 -12.35 -24.26 -21.33
C THR A 171 -13.69 -23.56 -21.01
N ASN A 172 -14.35 -23.07 -22.06
CA ASN A 172 -15.36 -21.98 -22.18
C ASN A 172 -16.68 -21.96 -21.33
N LEU A 173 -16.96 -20.75 -20.77
CA LEU A 173 -18.21 -19.91 -20.73
C LEU A 173 -19.53 -20.39 -20.05
N PRO A 174 -20.29 -19.49 -19.34
CA PRO A 174 -20.81 -18.18 -19.83
C PRO A 174 -20.59 -16.89 -18.96
N ALA A 175 -19.71 -16.03 -19.51
CA ALA A 175 -19.51 -14.56 -19.62
C ALA A 175 -19.92 -13.49 -18.59
N VAL A 176 -21.07 -13.49 -17.91
CA VAL A 176 -21.73 -12.16 -17.68
C VAL A 176 -21.43 -11.47 -16.33
N ARG A 177 -20.51 -11.98 -15.48
CA ARG A 177 -20.14 -11.29 -14.22
C ARG A 177 -18.64 -11.25 -13.90
N VAL A 178 -17.84 -11.97 -14.67
CA VAL A 178 -16.41 -12.18 -14.39
C VAL A 178 -15.57 -11.16 -15.15
N ASP A 179 -16.05 -10.75 -16.32
CA ASP A 179 -15.58 -9.64 -17.14
C ASP A 179 -15.42 -8.34 -16.34
N VAL A 180 -16.45 -7.92 -15.60
CA VAL A 180 -16.40 -6.68 -14.79
C VAL A 180 -15.37 -6.79 -13.65
N LEU A 181 -15.25 -7.96 -13.03
CA LEU A 181 -14.28 -8.21 -11.97
C LEU A 181 -12.84 -8.23 -12.52
N ASN A 182 -12.62 -8.85 -13.67
CA ASN A 182 -11.31 -8.95 -14.30
C ASN A 182 -10.80 -7.57 -14.75
N SER A 183 -11.64 -6.73 -15.34
CA SER A 183 -11.25 -5.35 -15.67
C SER A 183 -10.91 -4.53 -14.43
N LYS A 184 -11.64 -4.71 -13.31
CA LYS A 184 -11.30 -4.06 -12.03
C LYS A 184 -9.98 -4.56 -11.44
N LEU A 185 -9.68 -5.85 -11.61
CA LEU A 185 -8.49 -6.53 -11.09
C LEU A 185 -7.27 -6.44 -12.03
N GLY A 186 -7.44 -5.95 -13.27
CA GLY A 186 -6.36 -5.90 -14.27
C GLY A 186 -5.98 -7.27 -14.83
N LEU A 187 -6.90 -8.23 -14.84
CA LEU A 187 -6.68 -9.63 -15.25
C LEU A 187 -7.05 -9.88 -16.73
N GLU A 188 -7.07 -8.86 -17.58
CA GLU A 188 -7.52 -9.03 -18.97
C GLU A 188 -6.58 -9.94 -19.75
N ALA A 189 -7.16 -10.96 -20.40
CA ALA A 189 -6.42 -11.95 -21.16
C ALA A 189 -5.66 -11.29 -22.32
N VAL A 190 -4.41 -11.72 -22.52
CA VAL A 190 -3.66 -11.40 -23.74
C VAL A 190 -4.47 -11.94 -24.91
N ALA A 191 -5.04 -11.03 -25.71
CA ALA A 191 -5.63 -11.37 -26.99
C ALA A 191 -4.50 -11.94 -27.87
N VAL A 192 -4.63 -13.23 -28.21
CA VAL A 192 -3.80 -13.91 -29.21
C VAL A 192 -4.25 -13.49 -30.60
#